data_AF-A0A534C3Y2-F1
#
_entry.id   AF-A0A534C3Y2-F1
#
_cell.length_a   1.000
_cell.length_b   1.000
_cell.length_c   1.000
_cell.angle_alpha   90.00
_cell.angle_beta   90.00
_cell.angle_gamma   90.00
#
_symmetry.space_group_name_H-M   'P 1'
#
loop_
_entity.id
_entity.type
_entity.pdbx_description
1 polymer ?
#
loop_
_entity_poly.entity_id
_entity_poly.type
_entity_poly.pdbx_seq_one_letter_code
_entity_poly.pdbx_strand_id
1 'polypeptide(L)'
;MLACLAGAALTRVRALILALLLSATAALAAAQELPQQALVPGGVLILPVESATDQPPVVTFEGRRTMVVRSEGRWLAVVGIPLSETPGHATVRVR
;
A
#
# COMPACT_ATOMS: atom_id res chain seq x y z
N MET A 1 42.27 -31.05 14.74
CA MET A 1 40.88 -31.17 15.26
C MET A 1 40.26 -29.82 15.63
N LEU A 2 40.99 -28.90 16.28
CA LEU A 2 40.50 -27.56 16.66
C LEU A 2 40.14 -26.64 15.47
N ALA A 3 40.87 -26.74 14.35
CA ALA A 3 40.60 -25.95 13.13
C ALA A 3 39.32 -26.35 12.38
N CYS A 4 38.90 -27.63 12.42
CA CYS A 4 37.64 -28.08 11.82
C CYS A 4 36.41 -27.60 12.61
N LEU A 5 36.52 -27.55 13.95
CA LEU A 5 35.45 -27.07 14.82
C LEU A 5 35.20 -25.56 14.63
N ALA A 6 36.26 -24.76 14.44
CA ALA A 6 36.16 -23.34 14.13
C ALA A 6 35.52 -23.07 12.76
N GLY A 7 35.85 -23.86 11.73
CA GLY A 7 35.22 -23.77 10.41
C GLY A 7 33.72 -24.10 10.43
N ALA A 8 33.33 -25.15 11.17
CA ALA A 8 31.92 -25.51 11.33
C ALA A 8 31.12 -24.47 12.13
N ALA A 9 31.72 -23.88 13.16
CA ALA A 9 31.11 -22.80 13.94
C ALA A 9 30.93 -21.53 13.09
N LEU A 10 31.93 -21.17 12.29
CA LEU A 10 31.86 -20.01 11.40
C LEU A 10 30.82 -20.19 10.28
N THR A 11 30.68 -21.40 9.74
CA THR A 11 29.63 -21.74 8.76
C THR A 11 28.23 -21.68 9.37
N ARG A 12 28.05 -22.15 10.62
CA ARG A 12 26.76 -22.07 11.34
C ARG A 12 26.37 -20.63 11.64
N VAL A 13 27.30 -19.80 12.10
CA VAL A 13 27.04 -18.37 12.36
C VAL A 13 26.68 -17.65 11.06
N ARG A 14 27.36 -17.93 9.95
CA ARG A 14 27.02 -17.39 8.63
C ARG A 14 25.63 -17.83 8.15
N ALA A 15 25.28 -19.10 8.34
CA ALA A 15 23.96 -19.62 7.99
C ALA A 15 22.84 -18.95 8.81
N LEU A 16 23.08 -18.72 10.11
CA LEU A 16 22.15 -18.01 10.99
C LEU A 16 21.99 -16.54 10.60
N ILE A 17 23.08 -15.84 10.26
CA ILE A 17 23.02 -14.45 9.77
C ILE A 17 22.25 -14.39 8.45
N LEU A 18 22.52 -15.31 7.52
CA LEU A 18 21.81 -15.37 6.24
C LEU A 18 20.31 -15.65 6.43
N ALA A 19 19.95 -16.58 7.31
CA ALA A 19 18.56 -16.89 7.64
C ALA A 19 17.85 -15.68 8.28
N LEU A 20 18.53 -14.94 9.17
CA LEU A 20 18.00 -13.74 9.79
C LEU A 20 17.77 -12.63 8.74
N LEU A 21 18.73 -12.40 7.84
CA LEU A 21 18.62 -11.44 6.75
C LEU A 21 17.48 -11.80 5.78
N LEU A 22 17.29 -13.08 5.45
CA LEU A 22 16.19 -13.54 4.61
C LEU A 22 14.82 -13.39 5.28
N SER A 23 14.73 -13.56 6.61
CA SER A 23 13.47 -13.36 7.33
C SER A 23 13.07 -11.88 7.43
N ALA A 24 14.05 -10.97 7.46
CA ALA A 24 13.81 -9.54 7.57
C ALA A 24 13.21 -8.92 6.30
N THR A 25 13.51 -9.47 5.11
CA THR A 25 12.98 -8.94 3.84
C THR A 25 11.50 -9.25 3.64
N ALA A 26 10.96 -10.31 4.24
CA ALA A 26 9.54 -10.65 4.17
C ALA A 26 8.65 -9.60 4.87
N ALA A 27 9.16 -8.94 5.92
CA ALA A 27 8.41 -7.93 6.66
C ALA A 27 8.29 -6.59 5.90
N LEU A 28 9.21 -6.29 4.98
CA LEU A 28 9.15 -5.05 4.19
C LEU A 28 8.14 -5.13 3.03
N ALA A 29 7.64 -6.33 2.73
CA ALA A 29 6.61 -6.53 1.71
C ALA A 29 5.18 -6.39 2.26
N ALA A 30 5.00 -5.84 3.45
CA ALA A 30 3.69 -5.39 3.92
C ALA A 30 3.19 -4.29 2.97
N ALA A 31 2.50 -4.73 1.92
CA ALA A 31 1.79 -3.88 0.98
C ALA A 31 0.93 -2.90 1.78
N GLN A 32 0.82 -1.66 1.31
CA GLN A 32 -0.14 -0.71 1.86
C GLN A 32 -1.53 -1.29 1.63
N GLU A 33 -2.07 -2.01 2.62
CA GLU A 33 -3.42 -2.55 2.53
C GLU A 33 -4.39 -1.39 2.41
N LEU A 34 -5.07 -1.33 1.27
CA LEU A 34 -6.12 -0.35 1.05
C LEU A 34 -7.32 -0.69 1.93
N PRO A 35 -8.08 0.31 2.39
CA PRO A 35 -9.29 0.06 3.13
C PRO A 35 -10.28 -0.73 2.26
N GLN A 36 -11.08 -1.56 2.91
CA GLN A 36 -12.17 -2.26 2.24
C GLN A 36 -13.18 -1.25 1.68
N GLN A 37 -13.55 -1.41 0.41
CA GLN A 37 -14.51 -0.54 -0.23
C GLN A 37 -15.92 -0.74 0.37
N ALA A 38 -16.58 0.37 0.68
CA ALA A 38 -17.97 0.41 1.09
C ALA A 38 -18.61 1.72 0.58
N LEU A 39 -19.57 1.61 -0.34
CA LEU A 39 -20.25 2.75 -0.97
C LEU A 39 -21.45 3.22 -0.15
N VAL A 40 -21.20 3.54 1.12
CA VAL A 40 -22.20 3.99 2.10
C VAL A 40 -21.69 5.24 2.83
N PRO A 41 -22.58 6.03 3.44
CA PRO A 41 -22.16 7.11 4.33
C PRO A 41 -21.24 6.58 5.44
N GLY A 42 -20.06 7.19 5.61
CA GLY A 42 -19.00 6.74 6.51
C GLY A 42 -18.05 5.69 5.92
N GLY A 43 -18.31 5.23 4.69
CA GLY A 43 -17.47 4.28 3.97
C GLY A 43 -16.38 4.93 3.12
N VAL A 44 -15.79 4.12 2.23
CA VAL A 44 -14.70 4.52 1.34
C VAL A 44 -14.95 3.97 -0.06
N LEU A 45 -14.75 4.81 -1.08
CA LEU A 45 -14.68 4.44 -2.49
C LEU A 45 -13.21 4.34 -2.91
N ILE A 46 -12.84 3.24 -3.57
CA ILE A 46 -11.54 3.08 -4.24
C ILE A 46 -11.76 3.26 -5.74
N LEU A 47 -11.36 4.42 -6.27
CA LEU A 47 -11.57 4.77 -7.67
C LEU A 47 -10.24 4.69 -8.43
N PRO A 48 -10.12 3.81 -9.44
CA PRO A 48 -9.01 3.83 -10.37
C PRO A 48 -9.03 5.09 -11.23
N VAL A 49 -7.86 5.70 -11.43
CA VAL A 49 -7.73 6.97 -12.15
C VAL A 49 -6.64 6.84 -13.19
N GLU A 50 -6.96 7.15 -14.43
CA GLU A 50 -5.97 7.27 -15.48
C GLU A 50 -5.25 8.61 -15.36
N SER A 51 -3.94 8.60 -15.55
CA SER A 51 -3.12 9.81 -15.65
C SER A 51 -2.23 9.69 -16.87
N ALA A 52 -2.21 10.73 -17.70
CA ALA A 52 -1.32 10.80 -18.87
C ALA A 52 0.16 10.97 -18.48
N THR A 53 0.45 11.20 -17.20
CA THR A 53 1.80 11.41 -16.67
C THR A 53 2.05 10.49 -15.48
N ASP A 54 3.32 10.32 -15.13
CA ASP A 54 3.72 9.62 -13.90
C ASP A 54 3.50 10.48 -12.62
N GLN A 55 2.85 11.65 -12.73
CA GLN A 55 2.44 12.43 -11.55
C GLN A 55 1.06 11.97 -11.05
N PRO A 56 0.83 11.99 -9.73
CA PRO A 56 -0.47 11.62 -9.17
C PRO A 56 -1.54 12.63 -9.62
N PRO A 57 -2.65 12.18 -10.22
CA PRO A 57 -3.74 13.06 -10.62
C PRO A 57 -4.37 13.74 -9.40
N VAL A 58 -4.99 14.90 -9.60
CA VAL A 58 -5.67 15.61 -8.51
C VAL A 58 -7.13 15.18 -8.51
N VAL A 59 -7.51 14.41 -7.49
CA VAL A 59 -8.89 13.97 -7.30
C VAL A 59 -9.56 14.72 -6.16
N THR A 60 -10.81 15.12 -6.39
CA THR A 60 -11.62 15.84 -5.40
C THR A 60 -13.01 15.24 -5.28
N PHE A 61 -13.54 15.25 -4.05
CA PHE A 61 -14.91 14.89 -3.71
C PHE A 61 -15.51 16.04 -2.89
N GLU A 62 -16.67 16.55 -3.30
CA GLU A 62 -17.28 17.77 -2.72
C GLU A 62 -16.31 18.98 -2.64
N GLY A 63 -15.41 19.10 -3.63
CA GLY A 63 -14.40 20.17 -3.67
C GLY A 63 -13.20 19.96 -2.73
N ARG A 64 -13.18 18.88 -1.93
CA ARG A 64 -12.08 18.53 -1.03
C ARG A 64 -11.15 17.53 -1.72
N ARG A 65 -9.83 17.75 -1.61
CA ARG A 65 -8.83 16.83 -2.18
C ARG A 65 -8.85 15.49 -1.47
N THR A 66 -8.79 14.40 -2.24
CA THR A 66 -8.75 13.03 -1.73
C THR A 66 -7.34 12.47 -1.78
N MET A 67 -7.10 11.37 -1.06
CA MET A 67 -5.84 10.66 -1.14
C MET A 67 -5.72 9.98 -2.52
N VAL A 68 -4.53 10.03 -3.12
CA VAL A 68 -4.22 9.36 -4.39
C VAL A 68 -2.91 8.62 -4.21
N VAL A 69 -2.93 7.31 -4.42
CA VAL A 69 -1.78 6.42 -4.21
C VAL A 69 -1.52 5.58 -5.45
N ARG A 70 -0.26 5.16 -5.63
CA ARG A 70 0.09 4.17 -6.65
C ARG A 70 0.07 2.79 -6.02
N SER A 71 -0.75 1.90 -6.56
CA SER A 71 -0.80 0.48 -6.16
C SER A 71 -0.91 -0.37 -7.41
N GLU A 72 -0.18 -1.48 -7.48
CA GLU A 72 -0.23 -2.40 -8.64
C GLU A 72 -0.06 -1.69 -10.01
N GLY A 73 0.79 -0.66 -10.07
CA GLY A 73 1.07 0.07 -11.30
C GLY A 73 0.06 1.15 -11.69
N ARG A 74 -1.09 1.24 -11.03
CA ARG A 74 -2.20 2.19 -11.31
C ARG A 74 -2.35 3.25 -10.22
N TRP A 75 -2.87 4.42 -10.59
CA TRP A 75 -3.30 5.42 -9.62
C TRP A 75 -4.67 5.08 -9.08
N LEU A 76 -4.80 5.11 -7.75
CA LEU A 76 -6.05 4.87 -7.04
C LEU A 76 -6.36 6.08 -6.17
N ALA A 77 -7.53 6.67 -6.37
CA ALA A 77 -8.10 7.65 -5.46
C ALA A 77 -8.85 6.92 -4.34
N VAL A 78 -8.50 7.23 -3.10
CA VAL A 78 -9.18 6.76 -1.90
C VAL A 78 -10.08 7.88 -1.41
N VAL A 79 -11.37 7.73 -1.65
CA VAL A 79 -12.39 8.76 -1.42
C VAL A 79 -13.21 8.37 -0.21
N GLY A 80 -13.06 9.10 0.90
CA GLY A 80 -13.95 8.94 2.05
C GLY A 80 -15.33 9.52 1.76
N ILE A 81 -16.37 8.75 2.05
CA ILE A 81 -17.77 9.17 1.92
C ILE A 81 -18.21 9.73 3.28
N PRO A 82 -18.55 11.02 3.40
CA PRO A 82 -18.99 11.60 4.67
C PRO A 82 -20.20 10.85 5.24
N LEU A 83 -20.30 10.77 6.57
CA LEU A 83 -21.46 10.15 7.21
C LEU A 83 -22.77 10.94 6.99
N SER A 84 -22.66 12.24 6.76
CA SER A 84 -23.78 13.12 6.41
C SER A 84 -24.29 12.90 4.99
N GLU A 85 -23.62 12.07 4.20
CA GLU A 85 -23.91 11.98 2.79
C GLU A 85 -25.22 11.22 2.53
N THR A 86 -26.02 11.69 1.57
CA THR A 86 -27.30 11.04 1.26
C THR A 86 -27.09 9.95 0.21
N PRO A 87 -27.62 8.72 0.41
CA PRO A 87 -27.54 7.67 -0.61
C PRO A 87 -28.11 8.13 -1.96
N GLY A 88 -27.35 7.92 -3.02
CA GLY A 88 -27.71 8.36 -4.36
C GLY A 88 -26.50 8.61 -5.25
N HIS A 89 -26.66 9.50 -6.24
CA HIS A 89 -25.57 9.87 -7.13
C HIS A 89 -24.60 10.84 -6.45
N ALA A 90 -23.32 10.53 -6.54
CA ALA A 90 -22.24 11.39 -6.06
C ALA A 90 -21.21 11.60 -7.18
N THR A 91 -20.55 12.75 -7.20
CA THR A 91 -19.59 13.11 -8.25
C THR A 91 -18.18 13.23 -7.70
N VAL A 92 -17.25 12.47 -8.28
CA VAL A 92 -15.81 12.64 -8.08
C VAL A 92 -15.24 13.40 -9.28
N ARG A 93 -14.40 14.41 -9.04
CA ARG A 93 -13.73 15.17 -10.12
C ARG A 93 -12.25 14.83 -10.15
N VAL A 94 -11.75 14.54 -11.34
CA VAL A 94 -10.34 14.30 -11.64
C VAL A 94 -9.81 15.49 -12.44
N ARG A 95 -8.61 15.96 -12.10
CA ARG A 95 -7.89 17.05 -12.78
C ARG A 95 -6.45 16.64 -13.06
#